data_AF-A0A9P9MQT4-F1
#
_entry.id   AF-A0A9P9MQT4-F1
#
_cell.length_a   1.000
_cell.length_b   1.000
_cell.length_c   1.000
_cell.angle_alpha   90.00
_cell.angle_beta   90.00
_cell.angle_gamma   90.00
#
_symmetry.space_group_name_H-M   'P 1'
#
loop_
_entity.id
_entity.type
_entity.pdbx_description
1 polymer ?
#
loop_
_entity_poly.entity_id
_entity_poly.type
_entity_poly.pdbx_seq_one_letter_code
_entity_poly.pdbx_strand_id
1 'polypeptide(L)'
;MCEPASLALAVFTSFKEVYLVCRFVYRVNVSKRNATPERRTLESKFRYEILFLQSLGQCFLQNGRIVEQENINQRWLHQVHEIIERMRLLLGDYSRVASDEDQAYQTYSPFLNASMYDTNAIEFDLSEQLVEAKHHSVSTRALRWLGIKASNKVNDNLDSWKWALVEKRKFERVIAGLQEENNRLKDILPLMSALPAIENLPDHTEDSQRLGLLAHRQLKQIVHNVDRTTELPSLNEHLRPLSTSPSGPLIHCEALIEGQAPQNVLVEYKSYLERDEQTDEEIRIDSMRAHQLAKLLTSAGDNNLATLQFRGLLEEPALQRHTFAFNFPPDTDTQCPSISLHDLIETNKTDTRLDLPRRFQVAAKIARSIAAFHSDGWVHKSLRSDSIVFFRQNQTQSLLVTSPYLVNFEYARPQAATTRLDFDNDYERNLYRHPDRQGEPRVSFTKLHDLYALGVVLLEIGLWQTTASMVKEVTLRSGRQNSVSVQSILKQLCKRRLSHHMGPMYAQAVLCCIDDRFEHQIADMDWPMQFHDEVIKKLDMRALLETSSG
;
A
#
# COMPACT_ATOMS: atom_id res chain seq x y z
N MET A 1 24.20 -19.58 6.72
CA MET A 1 22.92 -18.92 7.06
C MET A 1 23.15 -18.20 8.38
N CYS A 2 22.68 -16.97 8.56
CA CYS A 2 22.70 -16.33 9.88
C CYS A 2 21.62 -16.94 10.78
N GLU A 3 21.82 -16.88 12.08
CA GLU A 3 20.79 -17.23 13.06
C GLU A 3 19.75 -16.09 13.14
N PRO A 4 18.48 -16.36 13.51
CA PRO A 4 17.46 -15.31 13.60
C PRO A 4 17.87 -14.17 14.52
N ALA A 5 18.43 -14.51 15.69
CA ALA A 5 18.92 -13.55 16.67
C ALA A 5 20.05 -12.65 16.13
N SER A 6 21.02 -13.21 15.40
CA SER A 6 22.13 -12.40 14.85
C SER A 6 21.65 -11.45 13.74
N LEU A 7 20.63 -11.83 12.96
CA LEU A 7 20.03 -10.96 11.95
C LEU A 7 19.13 -9.88 12.59
N ALA A 8 18.42 -10.21 13.68
CA ALA A 8 17.67 -9.25 14.48
C ALA A 8 18.59 -8.20 15.15
N LEU A 9 19.72 -8.64 15.71
CA LEU A 9 20.77 -7.75 16.25
C LEU A 9 21.41 -6.87 15.16
N ALA A 10 21.55 -7.37 13.94
CA ALA A 10 22.01 -6.55 12.80
C ALA A 10 20.98 -5.45 12.45
N VAL A 11 19.68 -5.78 12.37
CA VAL A 11 18.60 -4.79 12.20
C VAL A 11 18.65 -3.70 13.27
N PHE A 12 18.80 -4.08 14.54
CA PHE A 12 18.96 -3.16 15.67
C PHE A 12 20.19 -2.25 15.50
N THR A 13 21.35 -2.85 15.23
CA THR A 13 22.64 -2.16 15.06
C THR A 13 22.57 -1.10 13.96
N SER A 14 22.05 -1.46 12.79
CA SER A 14 21.87 -0.56 11.66
C SER A 14 20.83 0.53 11.95
N PHE A 15 19.74 0.20 12.66
CA PHE A 15 18.71 1.18 13.03
C PHE A 15 19.24 2.25 14.00
N LYS A 16 19.98 1.85 15.04
CA LYS A 16 20.59 2.80 16.00
C LYS A 16 21.43 3.84 15.28
N GLU A 17 22.32 3.38 14.41
CA GLU A 17 23.19 4.24 13.60
C GLU A 17 22.38 5.21 12.72
N VAL A 18 21.42 4.68 11.93
CA VAL A 18 20.57 5.50 11.05
C VAL A 18 19.80 6.56 11.84
N TYR A 19 19.14 6.18 12.95
CA TYR A 19 18.36 7.11 13.76
C TYR A 19 19.24 8.18 14.43
N LEU A 20 20.39 7.80 15.01
CA LEU A 20 21.29 8.74 15.68
C LEU A 20 21.88 9.76 14.70
N VAL A 21 22.33 9.34 13.51
CA VAL A 21 22.82 10.27 12.48
C VAL A 21 21.70 11.17 11.98
N CYS A 22 20.50 10.64 11.75
CA CYS A 22 19.33 11.45 11.39
C CYS A 22 18.99 12.50 12.46
N ARG A 23 18.95 12.13 13.74
CA ARG A 23 18.68 13.04 14.88
C ARG A 23 19.73 14.16 14.97
N PHE A 24 21.01 13.83 14.79
CA PHE A 24 22.09 14.81 14.71
C PHE A 24 21.88 15.81 13.56
N VAL A 25 21.69 15.30 12.34
CA VAL A 25 21.50 16.14 11.14
C VAL A 25 20.28 17.05 11.30
N TYR A 26 19.20 16.58 11.91
CA TYR A 26 18.02 17.41 12.19
C TYR A 26 18.34 18.54 13.19
N ARG A 27 18.95 18.22 14.34
CA ARG A 27 19.34 19.22 15.37
C ARG A 27 20.20 20.35 14.79
N VAL A 28 21.15 20.01 13.91
CA VAL A 28 22.00 20.99 13.21
C VAL A 28 21.23 21.78 12.15
N ASN A 29 20.29 21.15 11.44
CA ASN A 29 19.54 21.79 10.36
C ASN A 29 18.49 22.82 10.81
N VAL A 30 17.97 22.75 12.04
CA VAL A 30 16.83 23.60 12.48
C VAL A 30 17.28 24.90 13.17
N SER A 31 18.48 24.95 13.78
CA SER A 31 18.88 25.93 14.83
C SER A 31 19.12 27.41 14.43
N LYS A 32 18.35 27.99 13.49
CA LYS A 32 18.39 29.43 13.14
C LYS A 32 17.00 29.97 12.77
N ARG A 33 16.51 30.94 13.55
CA ARG A 33 15.21 31.65 13.42
C ARG A 33 14.88 32.17 12.01
N ASN A 34 15.88 32.64 11.25
CA ASN A 34 15.69 33.25 9.92
C ASN A 34 15.83 32.20 8.80
N ALA A 35 14.90 31.23 8.77
CA ALA A 35 14.81 30.20 7.72
C ALA A 35 14.15 30.73 6.44
N THR A 36 14.72 30.43 5.27
CA THR A 36 14.04 30.64 3.98
C THR A 36 12.87 29.64 3.78
N PRO A 37 11.86 29.95 2.95
CA PRO A 37 10.73 29.04 2.72
C PRO A 37 11.15 27.66 2.18
N GLU A 38 12.11 27.63 1.26
CA GLU A 38 12.66 26.37 0.72
C GLU A 38 13.30 25.49 1.82
N ARG A 39 14.04 26.10 2.74
CA ARG A 39 14.65 25.40 3.88
C ARG A 39 13.58 24.75 4.74
N ARG A 40 12.53 25.50 5.12
CA ARG A 40 11.41 24.97 5.92
C ARG A 40 10.74 23.78 5.23
N THR A 41 10.68 23.78 3.90
CA THR A 41 10.13 22.67 3.11
C THR A 41 11.03 21.42 3.17
N LEU A 42 12.35 21.57 3.01
CA LEU A 42 13.31 20.45 3.13
C LEU A 42 13.41 19.92 4.56
N GLU A 43 13.40 20.81 5.55
CA GLU A 43 13.40 20.50 6.98
C GLU A 43 12.13 19.74 7.39
N SER A 44 10.95 20.17 6.93
CA SER A 44 9.68 19.48 7.16
C SER A 44 9.65 18.07 6.54
N LYS A 45 10.12 17.92 5.29
CA LYS A 45 10.28 16.61 4.64
C LYS A 45 11.20 15.70 5.46
N PHE A 46 12.40 16.18 5.80
CA PHE A 46 13.36 15.39 6.57
C PHE A 46 12.84 15.02 7.96
N ARG A 47 12.12 15.93 8.64
CA ARG A 47 11.45 15.65 9.92
C ARG A 47 10.43 14.52 9.80
N TYR A 48 9.64 14.47 8.74
CA TYR A 48 8.67 13.40 8.51
C TYR A 48 9.36 12.03 8.36
N GLU A 49 10.50 11.97 7.65
CA GLU A 49 11.29 10.73 7.55
C GLU A 49 11.84 10.25 8.91
N ILE A 50 12.23 11.18 9.79
CA ILE A 50 12.71 10.85 11.14
C ILE A 50 11.55 10.42 12.04
N LEU A 51 10.39 11.08 11.98
CA LEU A 51 9.20 10.68 12.74
C LEU A 51 8.74 9.27 12.35
N PHE A 52 8.87 8.89 11.07
CA PHE A 52 8.64 7.52 10.62
C PHE A 52 9.63 6.52 11.26
N LEU A 53 10.93 6.83 11.25
CA LEU A 53 11.96 5.99 11.90
C LEU A 53 11.77 5.93 13.43
N GLN A 54 11.32 7.01 14.05
CA GLN A 54 11.00 7.10 15.48
C GLN A 54 9.87 6.11 15.83
N SER A 55 8.75 6.19 15.10
CA SER A 55 7.63 5.25 15.23
C SER A 55 8.03 3.79 14.95
N LEU A 56 8.89 3.56 13.96
CA LEU A 56 9.42 2.22 13.63
C LEU A 56 10.19 1.64 14.83
N GLY A 57 11.07 2.45 15.43
CA GLY A 57 11.80 2.09 16.64
C GLY A 57 10.88 1.75 17.81
N GLN A 58 9.93 2.64 18.12
CA GLN A 58 8.99 2.49 19.25
C GLN A 58 8.08 1.26 19.10
N CYS A 59 7.58 0.99 17.89
CA CYS A 59 6.75 -0.18 17.61
C CYS A 59 7.56 -1.48 17.64
N PHE A 60 8.62 -1.60 16.83
CA PHE A 60 9.24 -2.89 16.50
C PHE A 60 10.56 -3.19 17.24
N LEU A 61 11.29 -2.16 17.67
CA LEU A 61 12.68 -2.29 18.14
C LEU A 61 12.87 -1.84 19.60
N GLN A 62 11.87 -1.24 20.24
CA GLN A 62 11.96 -0.90 21.66
C GLN A 62 11.88 -2.17 22.52
N ASN A 63 12.79 -2.27 23.49
CA ASN A 63 12.90 -3.38 24.45
C ASN A 63 13.06 -4.77 23.79
N GLY A 64 14.03 -4.94 22.88
CA GLY A 64 14.45 -6.27 22.41
C GLY A 64 13.46 -7.08 21.56
N ARG A 65 12.23 -6.61 21.37
CA ARG A 65 11.10 -7.39 20.81
C ARG A 65 11.41 -8.17 19.53
N ILE A 66 12.12 -7.59 18.56
CA ILE A 66 12.47 -8.29 17.30
C ILE A 66 13.51 -9.42 17.49
N VAL A 67 14.27 -9.39 18.59
CA VAL A 67 15.27 -10.40 18.97
C VAL A 67 14.64 -11.51 19.83
N GLU A 68 13.64 -11.18 20.65
CA GLU A 68 12.94 -12.11 21.56
C GLU A 68 11.93 -13.03 20.86
N GLN A 69 11.53 -12.72 19.63
CA GLN A 69 10.48 -13.46 18.91
C GLN A 69 11.08 -14.58 18.06
N GLU A 70 11.17 -15.79 18.65
CA GLU A 70 11.71 -17.02 18.03
C GLU A 70 11.13 -17.36 16.65
N ASN A 71 9.90 -16.93 16.36
CA ASN A 71 9.15 -17.24 15.14
C ASN A 71 9.11 -16.10 14.10
N ILE A 72 9.95 -15.05 14.18
CA ILE A 72 10.03 -14.08 13.08
C ILE A 72 10.70 -14.74 11.87
N ASN A 73 9.96 -14.77 10.75
CA ASN A 73 10.49 -15.18 9.45
C ASN A 73 11.75 -14.37 9.09
N GLN A 74 12.89 -15.06 8.93
CA GLN A 74 14.18 -14.47 8.58
C GLN A 74 14.14 -13.61 7.31
N ARG A 75 13.23 -13.87 6.36
CA ARG A 75 13.07 -13.06 5.15
C ARG A 75 12.63 -11.63 5.46
N TRP A 76 11.72 -11.44 6.43
CA TRP A 76 11.31 -10.09 6.86
C TRP A 76 12.49 -9.34 7.47
N LEU A 77 13.21 -9.97 8.42
CA LEU A 77 14.41 -9.39 9.02
C LEU A 77 15.46 -9.05 7.96
N HIS A 78 15.65 -9.90 6.94
CA HIS A 78 16.60 -9.66 5.86
C HIS A 78 16.21 -8.45 5.01
N GLN A 79 14.94 -8.30 4.63
CA GLN A 79 14.50 -7.16 3.83
C GLN A 79 14.52 -5.85 4.64
N VAL A 80 14.09 -5.88 5.90
CA VAL A 80 14.22 -4.73 6.82
C VAL A 80 15.69 -4.34 7.00
N HIS A 81 16.58 -5.33 7.20
CA HIS A 81 18.03 -5.10 7.31
C HIS A 81 18.60 -4.47 6.03
N GLU A 82 18.31 -5.02 4.84
CA GLU A 82 18.79 -4.46 3.57
C GLU A 82 18.31 -3.01 3.35
N ILE A 83 17.06 -2.70 3.72
CA ILE A 83 16.49 -1.36 3.60
C ILE A 83 17.20 -0.38 4.54
N ILE A 84 17.36 -0.74 5.83
CA ILE A 84 18.02 0.10 6.82
C ILE A 84 19.53 0.23 6.53
N GLU A 85 20.18 -0.81 6.00
CA GLU A 85 21.57 -0.74 5.51
C GLU A 85 21.71 0.24 4.34
N ARG A 86 20.77 0.27 3.39
CA ARG A 86 20.79 1.29 2.32
C ARG A 86 20.62 2.70 2.89
N MET A 87 19.78 2.91 3.90
CA MET A 87 19.72 4.17 4.64
C MET A 87 21.05 4.52 5.32
N ARG A 88 21.70 3.56 5.99
CA ARG A 88 22.99 3.74 6.68
C ARG A 88 24.09 4.15 5.70
N LEU A 89 24.14 3.52 4.52
CA LEU A 89 25.07 3.86 3.45
C LEU A 89 24.80 5.25 2.86
N LEU A 90 23.52 5.64 2.66
CA LEU A 90 23.13 6.99 2.24
C LEU A 90 23.56 8.07 3.26
N LEU A 91 23.55 7.74 4.55
CA LEU A 91 23.96 8.60 5.66
C LEU A 91 25.46 8.56 5.98
N GLY A 92 26.24 7.70 5.31
CA GLY A 92 27.65 7.43 5.67
C GLY A 92 28.56 8.66 5.72
N ASP A 93 28.34 9.66 4.88
CA ASP A 93 29.10 10.92 4.93
C ASP A 93 28.72 11.83 6.12
N TYR A 94 27.51 11.69 6.66
CA TYR A 94 27.06 12.42 7.85
C TYR A 94 27.47 11.70 9.15
N SER A 95 27.58 10.37 9.15
CA SER A 95 28.11 9.57 10.28
C SER A 95 29.50 10.07 10.74
N ARG A 96 30.37 10.41 9.78
CA ARG A 96 31.71 10.97 10.01
C ARG A 96 31.72 12.41 10.55
N VAL A 97 30.60 13.12 10.45
CA VAL A 97 30.44 14.44 11.07
C VAL A 97 29.86 14.28 12.46
N ALA A 98 28.88 13.39 12.63
CA ALA A 98 28.36 13.03 13.95
C ALA A 98 29.46 12.49 14.87
N SER A 99 30.43 11.72 14.34
CA SER A 99 31.57 11.19 15.12
C SER A 99 32.48 12.27 15.71
N ASP A 100 32.64 13.39 15.02
CA ASP A 100 33.49 14.49 15.46
C ASP A 100 32.71 15.50 16.34
N GLU A 101 31.37 15.52 16.29
CA GLU A 101 30.56 16.69 16.72
C GLU A 101 29.34 16.38 17.64
N ASP A 102 28.78 15.17 17.69
CA ASP A 102 27.59 14.85 18.51
C ASP A 102 27.90 13.84 19.63
N GLN A 103 27.81 14.31 20.87
CA GLN A 103 28.13 13.52 22.06
C GLN A 103 27.19 12.32 22.25
N ALA A 104 25.92 12.42 21.84
CA ALA A 104 24.97 11.31 21.96
C ALA A 104 25.30 10.21 20.93
N TYR A 105 25.64 10.58 19.70
CA TYR A 105 26.14 9.66 18.69
C TYR A 105 27.48 9.01 19.12
N GLN A 106 28.43 9.76 19.68
CA GLN A 106 29.67 9.23 20.25
C GLN A 106 29.43 8.24 21.40
N THR A 107 28.37 8.45 22.20
CA THR A 107 28.02 7.58 23.33
C THR A 107 27.28 6.31 22.88
N TYR A 108 26.35 6.43 21.92
CA TYR A 108 25.35 5.40 21.60
C TYR A 108 25.49 4.75 20.20
N SER A 109 26.37 5.23 19.32
CA SER A 109 26.62 4.56 18.02
C SER A 109 27.34 3.23 18.25
N PRO A 110 26.80 2.10 17.76
CA PRO A 110 27.48 0.80 17.84
C PRO A 110 28.75 0.74 16.97
N PHE A 111 28.94 1.69 16.04
CA PHE A 111 30.13 1.78 15.19
C PHE A 111 31.26 2.63 15.81
N LEU A 112 31.01 3.33 16.93
CA LEU A 112 32.02 4.04 17.71
C LEU A 112 32.23 3.45 19.10
N ASN A 113 31.15 3.05 19.78
CA ASN A 113 31.19 2.50 21.12
C ASN A 113 30.91 0.99 21.07
N ALA A 114 31.95 0.18 21.25
CA ALA A 114 31.85 -1.27 21.25
C ALA A 114 30.94 -1.86 22.34
N SER A 115 30.60 -1.11 23.40
CA SER A 115 29.61 -1.56 24.40
C SER A 115 28.15 -1.37 23.97
N MET A 116 27.90 -0.73 22.82
CA MET A 116 26.58 -0.59 22.18
C MET A 116 26.40 -1.56 20.99
N TYR A 117 27.46 -2.26 20.60
CA TYR A 117 27.44 -3.30 19.55
C TYR A 117 26.79 -4.59 20.09
N ASP A 118 26.04 -5.30 19.24
CA ASP A 118 25.27 -6.50 19.60
C ASP A 118 24.28 -6.36 20.78
N THR A 119 23.90 -5.13 21.18
CA THR A 119 22.91 -4.91 22.25
C THR A 119 21.48 -4.82 21.71
N ASN A 120 20.57 -5.60 22.32
CA ASN A 120 19.14 -5.66 21.99
C ASN A 120 18.28 -4.57 22.68
N ALA A 121 18.89 -3.66 23.43
CA ALA A 121 18.22 -2.48 23.96
C ALA A 121 18.29 -1.31 22.96
N ILE A 122 17.60 -0.21 23.28
CA ILE A 122 17.87 1.10 22.66
C ILE A 122 18.16 2.05 23.82
N GLU A 123 19.43 2.44 23.94
CA GLU A 123 20.01 3.05 25.16
C GLU A 123 19.79 4.56 25.24
N PHE A 124 19.09 5.12 24.24
CA PHE A 124 18.70 6.53 24.15
C PHE A 124 17.20 6.66 24.02
N ASP A 125 16.66 7.77 24.53
CA ASP A 125 15.23 8.05 24.46
C ASP A 125 14.77 8.22 23.00
N LEU A 126 13.92 7.30 22.53
CA LEU A 126 13.20 7.40 21.25
C LEU A 126 11.95 8.27 21.34
N SER A 127 11.42 8.56 22.53
CA SER A 127 10.30 9.48 22.72
C SER A 127 10.73 10.96 22.78
N GLU A 128 12.06 11.22 22.77
CA GLU A 128 12.63 12.56 22.80
C GLU A 128 12.03 13.43 21.69
N GLN A 129 11.48 14.58 22.07
CA GLN A 129 10.96 15.51 21.08
C GLN A 129 12.09 16.05 20.19
N LEU A 130 11.83 16.11 18.88
CA LEU A 130 12.72 16.70 17.87
C LEU A 130 12.72 18.24 17.99
N VAL A 131 13.36 18.76 19.05
CA VAL A 131 13.43 20.19 19.42
C VAL A 131 14.66 20.89 18.81
N GLU A 132 14.57 22.21 18.61
CA GLU A 132 15.72 23.07 18.28
C GLU A 132 16.87 22.91 19.30
N ALA A 133 18.02 22.44 18.83
CA ALA A 133 19.25 22.48 19.62
C ALA A 133 19.69 23.94 19.85
N LYS A 134 19.88 24.33 21.11
CA LYS A 134 20.38 25.66 21.49
C LYS A 134 21.86 25.80 21.09
N HIS A 135 22.09 26.27 19.86
CA HIS A 135 23.40 26.52 19.25
C HIS A 135 24.30 25.29 19.14
N HIS A 136 24.07 24.45 18.12
CA HIS A 136 25.12 23.56 17.62
C HIS A 136 25.95 24.26 16.53
N SER A 137 27.27 24.19 16.63
CA SER A 137 28.22 24.77 15.67
C SER A 137 29.22 23.70 15.22
N VAL A 138 29.06 23.19 14.00
CA VAL A 138 29.92 22.15 13.42
C VAL A 138 31.30 22.70 13.10
N SER A 139 32.36 22.01 13.53
CA SER A 139 33.74 22.46 13.33
C SER A 139 34.21 22.42 11.87
N THR A 140 35.14 23.31 11.53
CA THR A 140 35.81 23.33 10.21
C THR A 140 36.72 22.12 9.95
N ARG A 141 36.92 21.26 10.96
CA ARG A 141 37.55 19.94 10.81
C ARG A 141 36.55 18.93 10.25
N ALA A 142 35.40 18.76 10.88
CA ALA A 142 34.41 17.77 10.46
C ALA A 142 33.82 18.07 9.07
N LEU A 143 33.70 19.34 8.69
CA LEU A 143 33.27 19.74 7.34
C LEU A 143 34.21 19.25 6.21
N ARG A 144 35.43 18.77 6.53
CA ARG A 144 36.33 18.13 5.56
C ARG A 144 35.82 16.78 5.08
N TRP A 145 35.11 16.02 5.94
CA TRP A 145 34.46 14.76 5.56
C TRP A 145 33.40 14.95 4.46
N LEU A 146 32.87 16.17 4.35
CA LEU A 146 31.90 16.58 3.33
C LEU A 146 32.53 17.37 2.18
N GLY A 147 33.87 17.47 2.11
CA GLY A 147 34.62 18.02 0.98
C GLY A 147 35.11 19.47 1.11
N ILE A 148 34.91 20.18 2.23
CA ILE A 148 35.42 21.56 2.37
C ILE A 148 36.95 21.59 2.51
N LYS A 149 37.61 22.42 1.69
CA LYS A 149 39.03 22.78 1.85
C LYS A 149 39.18 23.97 2.80
N ALA A 150 40.03 23.82 3.81
CA ALA A 150 40.06 24.69 5.00
C ALA A 150 40.82 26.03 4.85
N SER A 151 40.95 26.60 3.65
CA SER A 151 41.78 27.81 3.40
C SER A 151 41.03 29.04 2.90
N ASN A 152 39.72 28.96 2.64
CA ASN A 152 38.94 30.14 2.30
C ASN A 152 38.46 30.82 3.60
N LYS A 153 38.66 32.13 3.72
CA LYS A 153 37.95 32.93 4.72
C LYS A 153 36.45 32.78 4.47
N VAL A 154 35.75 32.16 5.43
CA VAL A 154 34.29 32.15 5.45
C VAL A 154 33.86 33.61 5.63
N ASN A 155 33.25 34.18 4.59
CA ASN A 155 32.74 35.55 4.60
C ASN A 155 31.59 35.66 5.62
N ASP A 156 31.36 36.80 6.28
CA ASP A 156 30.32 36.90 7.32
C ASP A 156 28.89 36.73 6.76
N ASN A 157 28.69 37.06 5.48
CA ASN A 157 27.48 36.71 4.71
C ASN A 157 27.34 35.18 4.44
N LEU A 158 28.25 34.36 4.95
CA LEU A 158 28.40 32.95 4.62
C LEU A 158 28.20 31.99 5.81
N ASP A 159 27.37 32.33 6.82
CA ASP A 159 27.14 31.40 7.95
C ASP A 159 25.68 31.02 8.27
N SER A 160 25.36 29.73 8.07
CA SER A 160 24.11 29.06 8.48
C SER A 160 24.20 27.53 8.25
N TRP A 161 24.82 26.78 9.18
CA TRP A 161 24.79 25.28 9.22
C TRP A 161 25.08 24.63 7.84
N LYS A 162 26.10 25.17 7.14
CA LYS A 162 26.07 25.21 5.67
C LYS A 162 26.42 23.91 4.96
N TRP A 163 25.66 23.46 3.96
CA TRP A 163 24.29 23.83 3.56
C TRP A 163 23.31 22.65 3.63
N ALA A 164 23.24 22.02 4.82
CA ALA A 164 22.43 20.84 5.16
C ALA A 164 23.04 19.42 5.04
N LEU A 165 24.33 19.10 4.89
CA LEU A 165 25.62 19.80 4.88
C LEU A 165 26.45 19.06 3.81
N VAL A 166 27.32 19.62 2.96
CA VAL A 166 27.99 20.93 2.91
C VAL A 166 27.62 21.77 1.68
N GLU A 167 27.36 21.09 0.55
CA GLU A 167 26.37 21.49 -0.54
C GLU A 167 23.41 20.86 -0.49
N LYS A 168 22.33 21.72 -0.70
CA LYS A 168 20.93 21.42 -1.09
C LYS A 168 20.81 20.21 -2.03
N ARG A 169 21.63 20.10 -3.09
CA ARG A 169 21.65 18.94 -4.02
C ARG A 169 22.11 17.60 -3.43
N LYS A 170 22.83 17.58 -2.31
CA LYS A 170 23.19 16.32 -1.61
C LYS A 170 22.15 16.01 -0.55
N PHE A 171 21.67 17.01 0.18
CA PHE A 171 20.60 16.83 1.16
C PHE A 171 19.27 16.43 0.50
N GLU A 172 18.92 17.01 -0.66
CA GLU A 172 17.78 16.59 -1.49
C GLU A 172 17.91 15.13 -1.94
N ARG A 173 19.10 14.67 -2.32
CA ARG A 173 19.34 13.26 -2.66
C ARG A 173 19.23 12.32 -1.46
N VAL A 174 19.65 12.78 -0.28
CA VAL A 174 19.55 12.02 0.98
C VAL A 174 18.10 11.93 1.43
N ILE A 175 17.34 13.03 1.39
CA ILE A 175 15.89 13.03 1.61
C ILE A 175 15.19 12.10 0.61
N ALA A 176 15.50 12.20 -0.68
CA ALA A 176 14.88 11.35 -1.70
C ALA A 176 15.21 9.86 -1.51
N GLY A 177 16.45 9.53 -1.12
CA GLY A 177 16.85 8.16 -0.80
C GLY A 177 16.17 7.62 0.46
N LEU A 178 16.12 8.41 1.53
CA LEU A 178 15.38 8.05 2.75
C LEU A 178 13.88 7.91 2.47
N GLN A 179 13.30 8.76 1.62
CA GLN A 179 11.91 8.64 1.18
C GLN A 179 11.66 7.37 0.36
N GLU A 180 12.58 6.97 -0.52
CA GLU A 180 12.48 5.69 -1.22
C GLU A 180 12.52 4.51 -0.25
N GLU A 181 13.52 4.46 0.62
CA GLU A 181 13.71 3.35 1.56
C GLU A 181 12.61 3.30 2.64
N ASN A 182 12.11 4.45 3.13
CA ASN A 182 10.92 4.50 4.00
C ASN A 182 9.66 4.04 3.28
N ASN A 183 9.50 4.33 1.98
CA ASN A 183 8.38 3.80 1.20
C ASN A 183 8.51 2.28 0.99
N ARG A 184 9.72 1.73 0.82
CA ARG A 184 9.95 0.28 0.83
C ARG A 184 9.58 -0.35 2.18
N LEU A 185 9.86 0.30 3.31
CA LEU A 185 9.35 -0.14 4.62
C LEU A 185 7.81 -0.10 4.66
N LYS A 186 7.18 0.98 4.20
CA LYS A 186 5.70 1.09 4.13
C LYS A 186 5.05 0.03 3.23
N ASP A 187 5.75 -0.50 2.23
CA ASP A 187 5.27 -1.61 1.40
C ASP A 187 5.29 -2.96 2.12
N ILE A 188 6.25 -3.21 3.03
CA ILE A 188 6.39 -4.49 3.74
C ILE A 188 5.77 -4.52 5.14
N LEU A 189 5.71 -3.39 5.85
CA LEU A 189 5.17 -3.31 7.22
C LEU A 189 3.70 -3.78 7.34
N PRO A 190 2.78 -3.46 6.40
CA PRO A 190 1.45 -4.07 6.31
C PRO A 190 1.47 -5.59 6.37
N LEU A 191 2.35 -6.20 5.58
CA LEU A 191 2.46 -7.65 5.40
C LEU A 191 3.11 -8.31 6.63
N MET A 192 4.11 -7.65 7.24
CA MET A 192 4.69 -8.01 8.54
C MET A 192 3.66 -7.95 9.67
N SER A 193 2.70 -7.01 9.62
CA SER A 193 1.68 -6.84 10.66
C SER A 193 0.69 -8.01 10.79
N ALA A 194 0.75 -8.99 9.87
CA ALA A 194 0.02 -10.25 9.97
C ALA A 194 0.61 -11.24 10.99
N LEU A 195 1.80 -10.98 11.53
CA LEU A 195 2.42 -11.85 12.53
C LEU A 195 1.82 -11.59 13.93
N PRO A 196 1.32 -12.62 14.66
CA PRO A 196 0.67 -12.45 15.96
C PRO A 196 1.54 -11.76 17.04
N ALA A 197 2.87 -11.86 16.90
CA ALA A 197 3.82 -11.23 17.81
C ALA A 197 4.04 -9.71 17.53
N ILE A 198 3.51 -9.20 16.41
CA ILE A 198 3.40 -7.77 16.08
C ILE A 198 1.98 -7.24 16.36
N GLU A 199 0.96 -8.10 16.29
CA GLU A 199 -0.44 -7.75 16.56
C GLU A 199 -0.68 -7.27 18.01
N ASN A 200 0.11 -7.77 18.97
CA ASN A 200 0.00 -7.46 20.40
C ASN A 200 0.84 -6.25 20.86
N LEU A 201 1.31 -5.40 19.94
CA LEU A 201 2.10 -4.21 20.29
C LEU A 201 1.23 -3.13 20.98
N PRO A 202 1.77 -2.39 21.98
CA PRO A 202 1.04 -1.28 22.61
C PRO A 202 0.53 -0.25 21.61
N ASP A 203 -0.69 0.24 21.80
CA ASP A 203 -1.27 1.20 20.87
C ASP A 203 -0.79 2.64 21.14
N HIS A 204 -0.12 3.17 20.13
CA HIS A 204 0.04 4.60 19.92
C HIS A 204 -0.56 4.88 18.55
N THR A 205 -1.75 5.49 18.53
CA THR A 205 -2.52 5.70 17.31
C THR A 205 -1.76 6.60 16.33
N GLU A 206 -0.99 7.58 16.83
CA GLU A 206 -0.15 8.46 16.00
C GLU A 206 1.01 7.70 15.33
N ASP A 207 1.71 6.81 16.04
CA ASP A 207 2.78 5.99 15.46
C ASP A 207 2.23 4.96 14.46
N SER A 208 1.07 4.38 14.77
CA SER A 208 0.33 3.53 13.83
C SER A 208 -0.02 4.29 12.54
N GLN A 209 -0.43 5.55 12.65
CA GLN A 209 -0.76 6.40 11.50
C GLN A 209 0.49 6.81 10.71
N ARG A 210 1.57 7.23 11.38
CA ARG A 210 2.87 7.56 10.77
C ARG A 210 3.44 6.38 9.96
N LEU A 211 3.31 5.17 10.49
CA LEU A 211 3.75 3.93 9.85
C LEU A 211 2.81 3.42 8.74
N GLY A 212 1.59 3.96 8.62
CA GLY A 212 0.56 3.46 7.71
C GLY A 212 -0.18 2.20 8.20
N LEU A 213 0.01 1.81 9.46
CA LEU A 213 -0.51 0.58 10.07
C LEU A 213 -1.91 0.72 10.71
N LEU A 214 -2.48 1.92 10.72
CA LEU A 214 -3.77 2.18 11.40
C LEU A 214 -4.93 1.38 10.79
N ALA A 215 -5.06 1.34 9.46
CA ALA A 215 -6.05 0.47 8.77
C ALA A 215 -5.87 -0.99 9.18
N HIS A 216 -4.65 -1.51 9.06
CA HIS A 216 -4.32 -2.92 9.30
C HIS A 216 -4.73 -3.37 10.70
N ARG A 217 -4.44 -2.55 11.72
CA ARG A 217 -4.87 -2.81 13.10
C ARG A 217 -6.40 -2.81 13.24
N GLN A 218 -7.10 -1.84 12.65
CA GLN A 218 -8.55 -1.77 12.71
C GLN A 218 -9.22 -2.95 11.97
N LEU A 219 -8.76 -3.29 10.77
CA LEU A 219 -9.28 -4.40 9.97
C LEU A 219 -9.11 -5.76 10.67
N LYS A 220 -7.96 -5.99 11.32
CA LYS A 220 -7.73 -7.18 12.16
C LYS A 220 -8.59 -7.18 13.43
N GLN A 221 -8.81 -6.03 14.05
CA GLN A 221 -9.72 -5.91 15.19
C GLN A 221 -11.17 -6.25 14.80
N ILE A 222 -11.63 -5.86 13.61
CA ILE A 222 -12.97 -6.21 13.10
C ILE A 222 -13.09 -7.72 12.82
N VAL A 223 -12.03 -8.38 12.32
CA VAL A 223 -12.00 -9.85 12.15
C VAL A 223 -12.14 -10.58 13.50
N HIS A 224 -11.42 -10.12 14.52
CA HIS A 224 -11.38 -10.80 15.83
C HIS A 224 -12.53 -10.41 16.78
N ASN A 225 -13.13 -9.22 16.64
CA ASN A 225 -14.15 -8.67 17.54
C ASN A 225 -15.40 -8.21 16.79
N VAL A 226 -16.03 -9.14 16.04
CA VAL A 226 -17.23 -8.88 15.22
C VAL A 226 -18.31 -8.08 15.97
N ASP A 227 -18.55 -8.45 17.23
CA ASP A 227 -19.62 -7.93 18.08
C ASP A 227 -19.36 -6.53 18.69
N ARG A 228 -18.15 -5.96 18.57
CA ARG A 228 -17.91 -4.62 19.13
C ARG A 228 -18.55 -3.53 18.26
N THR A 229 -19.34 -2.70 18.92
CA THR A 229 -20.09 -1.58 18.34
C THR A 229 -19.19 -0.38 18.08
N THR A 230 -18.32 -0.48 17.07
CA THR A 230 -17.89 0.70 16.32
C THR A 230 -19.13 1.33 15.71
N GLU A 231 -19.42 2.60 16.01
CA GLU A 231 -20.52 3.32 15.39
C GLU A 231 -20.29 3.37 13.87
N LEU A 232 -21.24 2.85 13.11
CA LEU A 232 -21.20 2.87 11.66
C LEU A 232 -21.76 4.20 11.15
N PRO A 233 -21.12 4.84 10.16
CA PRO A 233 -21.67 6.05 9.56
C PRO A 233 -22.98 5.72 8.85
N SER A 234 -24.10 6.11 9.46
CA SER A 234 -25.45 6.00 8.89
C SER A 234 -25.71 7.15 7.92
N LEU A 235 -26.10 6.85 6.69
CA LEU A 235 -26.37 7.87 5.68
C LEU A 235 -27.83 8.34 5.76
N ASN A 236 -28.05 9.52 6.34
CA ASN A 236 -29.37 10.14 6.51
C ASN A 236 -29.74 11.12 5.36
N GLU A 237 -29.03 11.06 4.23
CA GLU A 237 -29.06 12.05 3.14
C GLU A 237 -29.91 11.53 1.97
N HIS A 238 -30.68 12.40 1.30
CA HIS A 238 -31.46 11.97 0.15
C HIS A 238 -30.59 11.94 -1.12
N LEU A 239 -30.37 10.75 -1.66
CA LEU A 239 -29.52 10.53 -2.84
C LEU A 239 -30.30 10.69 -4.15
N ARG A 240 -29.91 11.66 -4.98
CA ARG A 240 -30.43 11.87 -6.35
C ARG A 240 -29.37 11.44 -7.39
N PRO A 241 -29.59 10.38 -8.19
CA PRO A 241 -28.70 10.04 -9.30
C PRO A 241 -28.61 11.15 -10.34
N LEU A 242 -27.38 11.50 -10.74
CA LEU A 242 -27.07 12.49 -11.78
C LEU A 242 -27.09 11.89 -13.19
N SER A 243 -26.92 10.57 -13.32
CA SER A 243 -27.07 9.82 -14.57
C SER A 243 -28.20 8.81 -14.46
N THR A 244 -29.00 8.69 -15.53
CA THR A 244 -30.04 7.66 -15.70
C THR A 244 -29.48 6.32 -16.21
N SER A 245 -28.17 6.24 -16.48
CA SER A 245 -27.49 5.01 -16.88
C SER A 245 -26.11 4.91 -16.20
N PRO A 246 -25.81 3.82 -15.48
CA PRO A 246 -24.50 3.64 -14.86
C PRO A 246 -23.45 3.37 -15.95
N SER A 247 -22.54 4.35 -16.15
CA SER A 247 -21.43 4.24 -17.11
C SER A 247 -20.17 3.65 -16.44
N GLY A 248 -20.34 2.61 -15.62
CA GLY A 248 -19.27 2.06 -14.79
C GLY A 248 -19.78 1.48 -13.45
N PRO A 249 -18.88 1.17 -12.51
CA PRO A 249 -19.20 0.49 -11.24
C PRO A 249 -19.95 1.37 -10.23
N LEU A 250 -19.70 2.68 -10.25
CA LEU A 250 -20.25 3.64 -9.30
C LEU A 250 -21.32 4.50 -9.97
N ILE A 251 -22.41 4.73 -9.26
CA ILE A 251 -23.45 5.67 -9.65
C ILE A 251 -23.10 7.04 -9.06
N HIS A 252 -23.03 8.04 -9.93
CA HIS A 252 -22.79 9.43 -9.52
C HIS A 252 -24.12 10.05 -9.05
N CYS A 253 -24.14 10.54 -7.82
CA CYS A 253 -25.33 11.12 -7.18
C CYS A 253 -25.02 12.48 -6.55
N GLU A 254 -26.05 13.31 -6.38
CA GLU A 254 -26.06 14.36 -5.36
C GLU A 254 -26.64 13.80 -4.06
N ALA A 255 -25.93 14.00 -2.95
CA ALA A 255 -26.50 13.94 -1.61
C ALA A 255 -27.16 15.29 -1.29
N LEU A 256 -28.47 15.26 -1.01
CA LEU A 256 -29.23 16.40 -0.53
C LEU A 256 -29.28 16.37 1.00
N ILE A 257 -28.75 17.42 1.62
CA ILE A 257 -28.67 17.62 3.07
C ILE A 257 -29.52 18.84 3.41
N GLU A 258 -30.40 18.73 4.42
CA GLU A 258 -31.26 19.84 4.82
C GLU A 258 -30.42 21.04 5.31
N GLY A 259 -30.68 22.23 4.76
CA GLY A 259 -29.97 23.46 5.10
C GLY A 259 -28.55 23.61 4.51
N GLN A 260 -28.07 22.69 3.68
CA GLN A 260 -26.76 22.79 3.02
C GLN A 260 -26.85 22.74 1.49
N ALA A 261 -25.75 23.07 0.81
CA ALA A 261 -25.63 22.86 -0.63
C ALA A 261 -25.52 21.35 -0.96
N PRO A 262 -26.08 20.89 -2.10
CA PRO A 262 -25.89 19.52 -2.57
C PRO A 262 -24.41 19.13 -2.68
N GLN A 263 -24.09 17.90 -2.29
CA GLN A 263 -22.73 17.36 -2.39
C GLN A 263 -22.69 16.19 -3.38
N ASN A 264 -21.77 16.23 -4.34
CA ASN A 264 -21.61 15.11 -5.27
C ASN A 264 -20.90 13.94 -4.57
N VAL A 265 -21.51 12.76 -4.66
CA VAL A 265 -21.08 11.51 -4.01
C VAL A 265 -21.12 10.35 -5.00
N LEU A 266 -20.47 9.25 -4.64
CA LEU A 266 -20.39 8.02 -5.42
C LEU A 266 -21.14 6.92 -4.68
N VAL A 267 -21.94 6.13 -5.39
CA VAL A 267 -22.88 5.18 -4.79
C VAL A 267 -22.74 3.80 -5.41
N GLU A 268 -22.66 2.76 -4.57
CA GLU A 268 -22.71 1.36 -4.96
C GLU A 268 -23.97 0.71 -4.35
N TYR A 269 -24.79 0.04 -5.18
CA TYR A 269 -25.99 -0.68 -4.72
C TYR A 269 -25.72 -2.17 -4.58
N LYS A 270 -26.14 -2.74 -3.44
CA LYS A 270 -26.08 -4.18 -3.15
C LYS A 270 -27.48 -4.73 -2.93
N SER A 271 -28.09 -5.24 -3.99
CA SER A 271 -29.35 -5.98 -3.89
C SER A 271 -29.14 -7.36 -3.25
N TYR A 272 -30.17 -7.83 -2.55
CA TYR A 272 -30.33 -9.21 -2.10
C TYR A 272 -31.55 -9.85 -2.81
N LEU A 273 -31.86 -11.12 -2.50
CA LEU A 273 -32.95 -11.86 -3.14
C LEU A 273 -34.33 -11.35 -2.71
N GLU A 274 -35.38 -11.78 -3.40
CA GLU A 274 -36.74 -11.37 -3.05
C GLU A 274 -37.12 -11.89 -1.66
N ARG A 275 -37.75 -11.03 -0.85
CA ARG A 275 -37.95 -11.29 0.58
C ARG A 275 -38.87 -12.48 0.86
N ASP A 276 -39.71 -12.85 -0.10
CA ASP A 276 -40.61 -14.00 -0.01
C ASP A 276 -39.89 -15.35 -0.24
N GLU A 277 -38.63 -15.31 -0.72
CA GLU A 277 -37.75 -16.48 -0.88
C GLU A 277 -36.72 -16.64 0.26
N GLN A 278 -36.55 -15.62 1.12
CA GLN A 278 -35.53 -15.63 2.20
C GLN A 278 -36.13 -15.89 3.59
N THR A 279 -35.40 -16.63 4.42
CA THR A 279 -35.70 -16.74 5.86
C THR A 279 -35.23 -15.50 6.64
N ASP A 280 -35.84 -15.24 7.80
CA ASP A 280 -35.40 -14.16 8.72
C ASP A 280 -33.90 -14.26 9.10
N GLU A 281 -33.34 -15.46 9.09
CA GLU A 281 -31.91 -15.69 9.38
C GLU A 281 -31.02 -15.25 8.22
N GLU A 282 -31.41 -15.51 6.97
CA GLU A 282 -30.66 -15.05 5.80
C GLU A 282 -30.68 -13.53 5.70
N ILE A 283 -31.81 -12.89 6.00
CA ILE A 283 -31.94 -11.42 6.07
C ILE A 283 -31.01 -10.85 7.16
N ARG A 284 -30.96 -11.47 8.36
CA ARG A 284 -30.00 -11.10 9.41
C ARG A 284 -28.55 -11.24 8.96
N ILE A 285 -28.22 -12.36 8.30
CA ILE A 285 -26.86 -12.64 7.82
C ILE A 285 -26.44 -11.64 6.73
N ASP A 286 -27.33 -11.26 5.81
CA ASP A 286 -27.03 -10.29 4.75
C ASP A 286 -26.84 -8.87 5.28
N SER A 287 -27.70 -8.40 6.20
CA SER A 287 -27.47 -7.11 6.88
C SER A 287 -26.18 -7.15 7.72
N MET A 288 -25.89 -8.24 8.44
CA MET A 288 -24.62 -8.41 9.15
C MET A 288 -23.41 -8.32 8.20
N ARG A 289 -23.48 -8.94 7.02
CA ARG A 289 -22.43 -8.84 5.98
C ARG A 289 -22.29 -7.41 5.46
N ALA A 290 -23.39 -6.68 5.26
CA ALA A 290 -23.37 -5.28 4.86
C ALA A 290 -22.68 -4.40 5.92
N HIS A 291 -23.02 -4.61 7.20
CA HIS A 291 -22.40 -3.93 8.34
C HIS A 291 -20.90 -4.26 8.48
N GLN A 292 -20.50 -5.53 8.31
CA GLN A 292 -19.08 -5.95 8.31
C GLN A 292 -18.28 -5.27 7.19
N LEU A 293 -18.82 -5.23 5.97
CA LEU A 293 -18.20 -4.53 4.85
C LEU A 293 -18.10 -3.03 5.10
N ALA A 294 -19.15 -2.40 5.65
CA ALA A 294 -19.14 -0.99 5.97
C ALA A 294 -18.04 -0.64 7.00
N LYS A 295 -17.85 -1.48 8.03
CA LYS A 295 -16.72 -1.34 8.98
C LYS A 295 -15.36 -1.42 8.27
N LEU A 296 -15.18 -2.36 7.33
CA LEU A 296 -13.96 -2.44 6.50
C LEU A 296 -13.74 -1.17 5.68
N LEU A 297 -14.78 -0.67 5.01
CA LEU A 297 -14.65 0.46 4.08
C LEU A 297 -14.34 1.77 4.80
N THR A 298 -14.88 1.98 6.01
CA THR A 298 -14.45 3.07 6.91
C THR A 298 -12.96 2.96 7.22
N SER A 299 -12.50 1.83 7.75
CA SER A 299 -11.09 1.67 8.15
C SER A 299 -10.11 1.77 6.99
N ALA A 300 -10.47 1.24 5.82
CA ALA A 300 -9.61 1.14 4.65
C ALA A 300 -9.53 2.44 3.82
N GLY A 301 -10.62 3.19 3.72
CA GLY A 301 -10.71 4.41 2.88
C GLY A 301 -9.80 5.54 3.34
N ASP A 302 -9.70 5.76 4.65
CA ASP A 302 -8.90 6.86 5.23
C ASP A 302 -7.39 6.58 5.29
N ASN A 303 -6.96 5.34 4.99
CA ASN A 303 -5.66 4.81 5.40
C ASN A 303 -4.88 4.13 4.25
N ASN A 304 -4.91 4.72 3.05
CA ASN A 304 -4.07 4.36 1.90
C ASN A 304 -4.23 2.94 1.29
N LEU A 305 -5.23 2.15 1.66
CA LEU A 305 -5.50 0.83 1.02
C LEU A 305 -6.03 0.91 -0.42
N ALA A 306 -5.98 2.11 -1.02
CA ALA A 306 -6.48 2.42 -2.35
C ALA A 306 -7.95 2.02 -2.54
N THR A 307 -8.81 2.27 -1.55
CA THR A 307 -10.27 2.27 -1.69
C THR A 307 -10.79 3.69 -1.40
N LEU A 308 -12.02 4.00 -1.80
CA LEU A 308 -12.64 5.29 -1.53
C LEU A 308 -12.96 5.48 -0.05
N GLN A 309 -12.97 6.73 0.41
CA GLN A 309 -13.47 7.09 1.74
C GLN A 309 -14.96 6.78 1.83
N PHE A 310 -15.33 5.91 2.76
CA PHE A 310 -16.71 5.53 2.99
C PHE A 310 -17.48 6.66 3.69
N ARG A 311 -18.57 7.12 3.06
CA ARG A 311 -19.43 8.20 3.57
C ARG A 311 -20.53 7.66 4.47
N GLY A 312 -21.11 6.51 4.13
CA GLY A 312 -22.08 5.85 4.99
C GLY A 312 -22.91 4.74 4.33
N LEU A 313 -23.56 3.96 5.19
CA LEU A 313 -24.51 2.91 4.83
C LEU A 313 -25.94 3.44 4.96
N LEU A 314 -26.75 3.19 3.93
CA LEU A 314 -28.21 3.31 3.97
C LEU A 314 -28.80 1.92 3.68
N GLU A 315 -29.71 1.44 4.53
CA GLU A 315 -30.51 0.25 4.23
C GLU A 315 -31.83 0.67 3.58
N GLU A 316 -32.20 0.06 2.46
CA GLU A 316 -33.46 0.32 1.76
C GLU A 316 -34.28 -0.98 1.61
N PRO A 317 -34.90 -1.50 2.69
CA PRO A 317 -35.62 -2.77 2.63
C PRO A 317 -36.79 -2.80 1.64
N ALA A 318 -37.38 -1.64 1.35
CA ALA A 318 -38.44 -1.48 0.35
C ALA A 318 -37.93 -1.62 -1.11
N LEU A 319 -36.61 -1.51 -1.33
CA LEU A 319 -35.94 -1.69 -2.63
C LEU A 319 -35.00 -2.91 -2.62
N GLN A 320 -35.14 -3.80 -1.61
CA GLN A 320 -34.37 -5.04 -1.44
C GLN A 320 -32.85 -4.85 -1.60
N ARG A 321 -32.31 -3.73 -1.07
CA ARG A 321 -30.90 -3.37 -1.22
C ARG A 321 -30.30 -2.69 0.01
N HIS A 322 -28.98 -2.77 0.09
CA HIS A 322 -28.13 -1.87 0.86
C HIS A 322 -27.41 -0.90 -0.09
N THR A 323 -27.24 0.34 0.37
CA THR A 323 -26.70 1.45 -0.42
C THR A 323 -25.45 1.98 0.26
N PHE A 324 -24.32 1.86 -0.43
CA PHE A 324 -23.00 2.23 0.06
C PHE A 324 -22.59 3.54 -0.60
N ALA A 325 -22.51 4.63 0.19
CA ALA A 325 -22.07 5.92 -0.30
C ALA A 325 -20.59 6.17 0.02
N PHE A 326 -19.90 6.84 -0.90
CA PHE A 326 -18.49 7.19 -0.82
C PHE A 326 -18.28 8.65 -1.19
N ASN A 327 -17.28 9.27 -0.58
CA ASN A 327 -16.82 10.60 -0.99
C ASN A 327 -15.92 10.49 -2.22
N PHE A 328 -15.95 11.52 -3.07
CA PHE A 328 -14.91 11.72 -4.08
C PHE A 328 -13.54 11.92 -3.40
N PRO A 329 -12.42 11.43 -4.00
CA PRO A 329 -11.10 11.68 -3.43
C PRO A 329 -10.74 13.18 -3.43
N PRO A 330 -9.86 13.63 -2.51
CA PRO A 330 -9.42 15.02 -2.47
C PRO A 330 -8.77 15.48 -3.80
N ASP A 331 -8.91 16.78 -4.09
CA ASP A 331 -8.42 17.45 -5.31
C ASP A 331 -8.98 16.91 -6.66
N THR A 332 -9.98 16.02 -6.63
CA THR A 332 -10.65 15.52 -7.84
C THR A 332 -11.77 16.46 -8.32
N ASP A 333 -12.12 16.34 -9.60
CA ASP A 333 -13.33 16.92 -10.15
C ASP A 333 -14.54 16.06 -9.75
N THR A 334 -15.44 16.64 -8.96
CA THR A 334 -16.67 15.98 -8.50
C THR A 334 -17.82 16.07 -9.50
N GLN A 335 -17.66 16.83 -10.60
CA GLN A 335 -18.64 16.92 -11.70
C GLN A 335 -18.42 15.83 -12.76
N CYS A 336 -17.21 15.29 -12.87
CA CYS A 336 -16.91 14.15 -13.74
C CYS A 336 -17.17 12.82 -13.02
N PRO A 337 -17.82 11.83 -13.67
CA PRO A 337 -17.88 10.48 -13.14
C PRO A 337 -16.50 9.80 -13.15
N SER A 338 -16.33 8.80 -12.29
CA SER A 338 -15.16 7.91 -12.28
C SER A 338 -15.07 7.09 -13.57
N ILE A 339 -13.86 6.86 -14.09
CA ILE A 339 -13.62 6.01 -15.27
C ILE A 339 -12.98 4.70 -14.80
N SER A 340 -13.49 3.54 -15.23
CA SER A 340 -12.89 2.25 -14.84
C SER A 340 -11.67 1.87 -15.69
N LEU A 341 -10.84 0.95 -15.21
CA LEU A 341 -9.76 0.35 -15.98
C LEU A 341 -10.29 -0.39 -17.22
N HIS A 342 -11.52 -0.94 -17.15
CA HIS A 342 -12.19 -1.55 -18.31
C HIS A 342 -12.36 -0.51 -19.42
N ASP A 343 -12.99 0.63 -19.11
CA ASP A 343 -13.27 1.70 -20.07
C ASP A 343 -11.99 2.28 -20.67
N LEU A 344 -10.94 2.45 -19.87
CA LEU A 344 -9.64 2.95 -20.34
C LEU A 344 -8.97 1.99 -21.33
N ILE A 345 -9.12 0.67 -21.11
CA ILE A 345 -8.56 -0.35 -21.99
C ILE A 345 -9.41 -0.49 -23.27
N GLU A 346 -10.73 -0.60 -23.14
CA GLU A 346 -11.64 -0.87 -24.26
C GLU A 346 -11.82 0.37 -25.17
N THR A 347 -11.92 1.58 -24.61
CA THR A 347 -11.95 2.80 -25.44
C THR A 347 -10.60 3.15 -26.06
N ASN A 348 -9.49 2.68 -25.45
CA ASN A 348 -8.12 2.75 -25.96
C ASN A 348 -7.67 4.12 -26.51
N LYS A 349 -8.22 5.23 -26.00
CA LYS A 349 -7.93 6.56 -26.53
C LYS A 349 -6.50 6.99 -26.16
N THR A 350 -5.84 7.72 -27.06
CA THR A 350 -4.43 8.08 -26.93
C THR A 350 -4.11 9.04 -25.79
N ASP A 351 -5.12 9.76 -25.27
CA ASP A 351 -5.04 10.67 -24.13
C ASP A 351 -5.13 9.97 -22.76
N THR A 352 -5.65 8.74 -22.73
CA THR A 352 -6.00 7.99 -21.52
C THR A 352 -5.28 6.65 -21.40
N ARG A 353 -4.76 6.10 -22.51
CA ARG A 353 -3.90 4.90 -22.55
C ARG A 353 -2.66 5.07 -21.68
N LEU A 354 -2.41 4.11 -20.80
CA LEU A 354 -1.20 4.13 -19.96
C LEU A 354 0.07 3.80 -20.73
N ASP A 355 1.10 4.63 -20.52
CA ASP A 355 2.50 4.33 -20.86
C ASP A 355 3.07 3.20 -19.98
N LEU A 356 4.28 2.73 -20.33
CA LEU A 356 4.89 1.59 -19.64
C LEU A 356 5.16 1.87 -18.15
N PRO A 357 5.79 3.00 -17.73
CA PRO A 357 5.92 3.34 -16.30
C PRO A 357 4.59 3.32 -15.53
N ARG A 358 3.52 3.90 -16.09
CA ARG A 358 2.22 3.98 -15.43
C ARG A 358 1.54 2.62 -15.29
N ARG A 359 1.70 1.71 -16.27
CA ARG A 359 1.23 0.32 -16.15
C ARG A 359 1.86 -0.39 -14.96
N PHE A 360 3.18 -0.26 -14.79
CA PHE A 360 3.90 -0.82 -13.64
C PHE A 360 3.41 -0.23 -12.32
N GLN A 361 3.25 1.10 -12.25
CA GLN A 361 2.76 1.79 -11.04
C GLN A 361 1.34 1.37 -10.64
N VAL A 362 0.41 1.28 -11.61
CA VAL A 362 -0.98 0.80 -11.37
C VAL A 362 -0.98 -0.66 -10.93
N ALA A 363 -0.27 -1.52 -11.65
CA ALA A 363 -0.15 -2.94 -11.35
C ALA A 363 0.40 -3.20 -9.93
N ALA A 364 1.51 -2.54 -9.58
CA ALA A 364 2.12 -2.66 -8.26
C ALA A 364 1.19 -2.15 -7.14
N LYS A 365 0.51 -1.02 -7.34
CA LYS A 365 -0.42 -0.45 -6.34
C LYS A 365 -1.62 -1.36 -6.09
N ILE A 366 -2.23 -1.92 -7.14
CA ILE A 366 -3.33 -2.89 -6.99
C ILE A 366 -2.84 -4.16 -6.28
N ALA A 367 -1.71 -4.73 -6.69
CA ALA A 367 -1.17 -5.95 -6.09
C ALA A 367 -0.81 -5.78 -4.61
N ARG A 368 -0.27 -4.61 -4.22
CA ARG A 368 -0.01 -4.24 -2.81
C ARG A 368 -1.31 -4.14 -2.02
N SER A 369 -2.35 -3.47 -2.55
CA SER A 369 -3.65 -3.38 -1.88
C SER A 369 -4.31 -4.74 -1.64
N ILE A 370 -4.27 -5.65 -2.63
CA ILE A 370 -4.81 -7.01 -2.46
C ILE A 370 -3.99 -7.80 -1.43
N ALA A 371 -2.66 -7.74 -1.48
CA ALA A 371 -1.80 -8.38 -0.48
C ALA A 371 -2.05 -7.85 0.95
N ALA A 372 -2.28 -6.55 1.08
CA ALA A 372 -2.68 -5.89 2.32
C ALA A 372 -4.01 -6.45 2.87
N PHE A 373 -5.11 -6.39 2.09
CA PHE A 373 -6.40 -6.95 2.52
C PHE A 373 -6.29 -8.42 2.92
N HIS A 374 -5.55 -9.23 2.16
CA HIS A 374 -5.32 -10.65 2.47
C HIS A 374 -4.48 -10.85 3.74
N SER A 375 -3.55 -9.94 4.04
CA SER A 375 -2.75 -9.93 5.28
C SER A 375 -3.54 -9.44 6.51
N ASP A 376 -4.67 -8.77 6.29
CA ASP A 376 -5.63 -8.42 7.33
C ASP A 376 -6.78 -9.44 7.46
N GLY A 377 -6.75 -10.53 6.68
CA GLY A 377 -7.73 -11.63 6.73
C GLY A 377 -8.96 -11.48 5.83
N TRP A 378 -9.01 -10.45 4.97
CA TRP A 378 -10.13 -10.11 4.10
C TRP A 378 -9.91 -10.53 2.65
N VAL A 379 -11.01 -10.59 1.87
CA VAL A 379 -11.03 -10.91 0.43
C VAL A 379 -12.01 -10.00 -0.33
N HIS A 380 -11.65 -9.57 -1.54
CA HIS A 380 -12.38 -8.59 -2.36
C HIS A 380 -13.53 -9.24 -3.16
N LYS A 381 -13.30 -10.47 -3.63
CA LYS A 381 -14.19 -11.38 -4.38
C LYS A 381 -14.62 -10.96 -5.78
N SER A 382 -15.02 -9.70 -5.97
CA SER A 382 -15.40 -9.13 -7.27
C SER A 382 -14.26 -8.26 -7.82
N LEU A 383 -13.03 -8.78 -7.87
CA LEU A 383 -11.89 -8.10 -8.48
C LEU A 383 -11.91 -8.32 -10.01
N ARG A 384 -11.77 -7.24 -10.78
CA ARG A 384 -11.82 -7.18 -12.25
C ARG A 384 -11.44 -5.78 -12.73
N SER A 385 -11.31 -5.57 -14.04
CA SER A 385 -11.04 -4.24 -14.62
C SER A 385 -12.07 -3.17 -14.22
N ASP A 386 -13.35 -3.54 -14.09
CA ASP A 386 -14.42 -2.60 -13.70
C ASP A 386 -14.28 -2.13 -12.25
N SER A 387 -13.71 -2.97 -11.39
CA SER A 387 -13.53 -2.75 -9.95
C SER A 387 -12.34 -1.85 -9.61
N ILE A 388 -11.70 -1.25 -10.62
CA ILE A 388 -10.56 -0.34 -10.50
C ILE A 388 -10.92 0.95 -11.21
N VAL A 389 -11.04 2.05 -10.47
CA VAL A 389 -11.47 3.35 -11.02
C VAL A 389 -10.46 4.47 -10.83
N PHE A 390 -10.54 5.45 -11.72
CA PHE A 390 -9.69 6.64 -11.76
C PHE A 390 -10.53 7.91 -11.86
N PHE A 391 -9.98 9.00 -11.35
CA PHE A 391 -10.65 10.30 -11.25
C PHE A 391 -9.85 11.39 -11.99
N ARG A 392 -10.55 12.42 -12.47
CA ARG A 392 -9.89 13.62 -13.01
C ARG A 392 -9.50 14.57 -11.89
N GLN A 393 -8.37 15.26 -12.03
CA GLN A 393 -7.99 16.33 -11.12
C GLN A 393 -8.78 17.60 -11.43
N ASN A 394 -9.32 18.26 -10.40
CA ASN A 394 -10.23 19.40 -10.53
C ASN A 394 -9.71 20.51 -11.46
N GLN A 395 -8.49 20.99 -11.20
CA GLN A 395 -7.90 22.14 -11.89
C GLN A 395 -7.38 21.85 -13.30
N THR A 396 -6.88 20.63 -13.56
CA THR A 396 -6.18 20.29 -14.80
C THR A 396 -6.98 19.40 -15.74
N GLN A 397 -8.07 18.80 -15.25
CA GLN A 397 -8.88 17.79 -15.93
C GLN A 397 -8.10 16.54 -16.40
N SER A 398 -6.83 16.43 -16.00
CA SER A 398 -6.00 15.27 -16.26
C SER A 398 -6.43 14.08 -15.40
N LEU A 399 -6.32 12.87 -15.96
CA LEU A 399 -6.70 11.65 -15.26
C LEU A 399 -5.58 11.26 -14.26
N LEU A 400 -5.93 11.07 -12.99
CA LEU A 400 -5.02 10.71 -11.90
C LEU A 400 -4.66 9.21 -11.94
N VAL A 401 -4.05 8.80 -13.05
CA VAL A 401 -3.74 7.40 -13.39
C VAL A 401 -2.77 6.70 -12.43
N THR A 402 -2.03 7.43 -11.61
CA THR A 402 -1.19 6.85 -10.53
C THR A 402 -1.95 6.64 -9.22
N SER A 403 -3.22 7.03 -9.18
CA SER A 403 -4.17 6.81 -8.08
C SER A 403 -5.41 6.04 -8.57
N PRO A 404 -5.26 4.74 -8.91
CA PRO A 404 -6.39 3.81 -8.95
C PRO A 404 -7.03 3.70 -7.56
N TYR A 405 -8.34 3.45 -7.55
CA TYR A 405 -9.12 3.06 -6.38
C TYR A 405 -9.88 1.75 -6.67
N LEU A 406 -9.83 0.81 -5.73
CA LEU A 406 -10.63 -0.40 -5.67
C LEU A 406 -12.05 -0.05 -5.21
N VAL A 407 -13.04 -0.61 -5.92
CA VAL A 407 -14.48 -0.47 -5.71
C VAL A 407 -15.16 -1.78 -6.13
N ASN A 408 -16.49 -1.94 -5.99
CA ASN A 408 -17.14 -3.23 -6.20
C ASN A 408 -16.50 -4.36 -5.36
N PHE A 409 -16.08 -4.04 -4.14
CA PHE A 409 -15.94 -5.07 -3.10
C PHE A 409 -17.30 -5.77 -3.01
N GLU A 410 -17.35 -7.10 -3.04
CA GLU A 410 -18.62 -7.81 -2.89
C GLU A 410 -19.09 -7.72 -1.40
N TYR A 411 -19.78 -8.72 -0.84
CA TYR A 411 -19.83 -8.86 0.62
C TYR A 411 -18.46 -9.34 1.14
N ALA A 412 -17.44 -8.49 1.04
CA ALA A 412 -16.09 -8.75 1.54
C ALA A 412 -16.18 -9.05 3.04
N ARG A 413 -15.47 -10.11 3.46
CA ARG A 413 -15.65 -10.72 4.79
C ARG A 413 -14.37 -11.44 5.23
N PRO A 414 -14.22 -11.77 6.51
CA PRO A 414 -13.14 -12.63 6.99
C PRO A 414 -13.17 -14.00 6.29
N GLN A 415 -11.99 -14.57 6.00
CA GLN A 415 -11.85 -15.85 5.28
C GLN A 415 -12.66 -17.02 5.89
N ALA A 416 -12.91 -17.02 7.20
CA ALA A 416 -13.66 -18.06 7.90
C ALA A 416 -15.19 -18.03 7.71
N ALA A 417 -15.76 -16.94 7.17
CA ALA A 417 -17.22 -16.78 7.09
C ALA A 417 -17.85 -17.50 5.88
N THR A 418 -19.09 -17.98 6.04
CA THR A 418 -19.82 -18.85 5.09
C THR A 418 -20.06 -18.22 3.71
N THR A 419 -19.87 -19.02 2.66
CA THR A 419 -20.04 -18.64 1.25
C THR A 419 -21.48 -18.86 0.78
N ARG A 420 -22.16 -17.82 0.26
CA ARG A 420 -23.30 -18.01 -0.63
C ARG A 420 -22.77 -18.58 -1.96
N LEU A 421 -23.40 -19.63 -2.48
CA LEU A 421 -22.96 -20.29 -3.73
C LEU A 421 -23.68 -19.70 -4.95
N ASP A 422 -23.96 -18.40 -4.91
CA ASP A 422 -24.78 -17.71 -5.90
C ASP A 422 -24.11 -17.74 -7.29
N PHE A 423 -24.88 -18.10 -8.32
CA PHE A 423 -24.40 -18.23 -9.70
C PHE A 423 -24.67 -16.94 -10.50
N ASP A 424 -23.60 -16.19 -10.80
CA ASP A 424 -23.66 -15.13 -11.82
C ASP A 424 -23.40 -15.74 -13.20
N ASN A 425 -24.35 -15.54 -14.13
CA ASN A 425 -24.33 -16.06 -15.49
C ASN A 425 -23.71 -15.08 -16.51
N ASP A 426 -23.22 -13.92 -16.07
CA ASP A 426 -22.47 -12.98 -16.92
C ASP A 426 -21.16 -13.62 -17.40
N TYR A 427 -21.07 -13.85 -18.72
CA TYR A 427 -19.92 -14.52 -19.34
C TYR A 427 -18.59 -13.78 -19.09
N GLU A 428 -18.57 -12.45 -19.13
CA GLU A 428 -17.33 -11.69 -19.03
C GLU A 428 -16.83 -11.63 -17.57
N ARG A 429 -17.74 -11.52 -16.60
CA ARG A 429 -17.39 -11.70 -15.17
C ARG A 429 -16.83 -13.08 -14.87
N ASN A 430 -17.35 -14.13 -15.52
CA ASN A 430 -16.86 -15.50 -15.34
C ASN A 430 -15.42 -15.69 -15.85
N LEU A 431 -14.88 -14.81 -16.73
CA LEU A 431 -13.47 -14.88 -17.17
C LEU A 431 -12.48 -14.59 -16.03
N TYR A 432 -12.87 -13.77 -15.05
CA TYR A 432 -12.09 -13.46 -13.84
C TYR A 432 -12.21 -14.52 -12.75
N ARG A 433 -13.13 -15.49 -12.86
CA ARG A 433 -13.26 -16.56 -11.88
C ARG A 433 -12.22 -17.65 -12.14
N HIS A 434 -11.53 -18.04 -11.07
CA HIS A 434 -10.67 -19.23 -11.01
C HIS A 434 -11.45 -20.48 -11.48
N PRO A 435 -10.81 -21.47 -12.16
CA PRO A 435 -11.49 -22.63 -12.75
C PRO A 435 -12.50 -23.34 -11.83
N ASP A 436 -12.15 -23.60 -10.57
CA ASP A 436 -13.01 -24.31 -9.60
C ASP A 436 -14.27 -23.52 -9.16
N ARG A 437 -14.41 -22.27 -9.64
CA ARG A 437 -15.59 -21.41 -9.48
C ARG A 437 -16.18 -20.96 -10.82
N GLN A 438 -15.79 -21.54 -11.95
CA GLN A 438 -16.44 -21.30 -13.24
C GLN A 438 -17.67 -22.19 -13.37
N GLY A 439 -18.83 -21.59 -13.65
CA GLY A 439 -20.13 -22.26 -13.52
C GLY A 439 -20.68 -22.20 -12.10
N GLU A 440 -21.49 -23.20 -11.72
CA GLU A 440 -22.05 -23.36 -10.38
C GLU A 440 -20.94 -23.52 -9.33
N PRO A 441 -20.81 -22.61 -8.33
CA PRO A 441 -19.67 -22.65 -7.40
C PRO A 441 -19.76 -23.81 -6.40
N ARG A 442 -18.76 -24.69 -6.37
CA ARG A 442 -18.74 -25.90 -5.50
C ARG A 442 -17.84 -25.79 -4.27
N VAL A 443 -16.97 -24.80 -4.23
CA VAL A 443 -16.03 -24.54 -3.13
C VAL A 443 -16.40 -23.25 -2.38
N SER A 444 -15.78 -22.99 -1.22
CA SER A 444 -15.86 -21.67 -0.58
C SER A 444 -14.88 -20.67 -1.20
N PHE A 445 -15.14 -19.37 -1.07
CA PHE A 445 -14.23 -18.34 -1.57
C PHE A 445 -13.04 -18.16 -0.63
N THR A 446 -11.85 -18.57 -1.08
CA THR A 446 -10.54 -18.33 -0.44
C THR A 446 -9.73 -17.28 -1.20
N LYS A 447 -8.61 -16.82 -0.63
CA LYS A 447 -7.67 -15.87 -1.25
C LYS A 447 -7.22 -16.24 -2.68
N LEU A 448 -7.16 -17.53 -3.03
CA LEU A 448 -6.77 -18.02 -4.36
C LEU A 448 -7.53 -17.35 -5.50
N HIS A 449 -8.84 -17.21 -5.32
CA HIS A 449 -9.74 -16.75 -6.38
C HIS A 449 -9.56 -15.23 -6.62
N ASP A 450 -9.23 -14.46 -5.57
CA ASP A 450 -8.77 -13.07 -5.69
C ASP A 450 -7.42 -12.98 -6.40
N LEU A 451 -6.46 -13.88 -6.08
CA LEU A 451 -5.15 -13.87 -6.74
C LEU A 451 -5.24 -14.23 -8.23
N TYR A 452 -6.09 -15.20 -8.59
CA TYR A 452 -6.39 -15.51 -9.99
C TYR A 452 -6.96 -14.28 -10.71
N ALA A 453 -7.97 -13.63 -10.13
CA ALA A 453 -8.59 -12.43 -10.68
C ALA A 453 -7.60 -11.26 -10.82
N LEU A 454 -6.70 -11.07 -9.83
CA LEU A 454 -5.58 -10.14 -9.91
C LEU A 454 -4.64 -10.49 -11.07
N GLY A 455 -4.34 -11.77 -11.28
CA GLY A 455 -3.58 -12.25 -12.43
C GLY A 455 -4.23 -11.86 -13.77
N VAL A 456 -5.55 -12.02 -13.89
CA VAL A 456 -6.31 -11.58 -15.08
C VAL A 456 -6.16 -10.06 -15.29
N VAL A 457 -6.41 -9.24 -14.26
CA VAL A 457 -6.26 -7.78 -14.31
C VAL A 457 -4.84 -7.34 -14.69
N LEU A 458 -3.80 -7.99 -14.15
CA LEU A 458 -2.41 -7.67 -14.48
C LEU A 458 -2.07 -8.03 -15.95
N LEU A 459 -2.65 -9.10 -16.50
CA LEU A 459 -2.51 -9.44 -17.92
C LEU A 459 -3.14 -8.35 -18.82
N GLU A 460 -4.31 -7.83 -18.43
CA GLU A 460 -5.01 -6.73 -19.14
C GLU A 460 -4.21 -5.42 -19.08
N ILE A 461 -3.71 -5.02 -17.91
CA ILE A 461 -2.84 -3.84 -17.75
C ILE A 461 -1.59 -3.97 -18.64
N GLY A 462 -0.98 -5.16 -18.64
CA GLY A 462 0.25 -5.43 -19.38
C GLY A 462 0.06 -5.36 -20.90
N LEU A 463 -0.95 -6.04 -21.43
CA LEU A 463 -1.22 -6.08 -22.87
C LEU A 463 -2.04 -4.88 -23.38
N TRP A 464 -2.78 -4.20 -22.51
CA TRP A 464 -3.78 -3.17 -22.83
C TRP A 464 -4.83 -3.66 -23.83
N GLN A 465 -5.47 -4.77 -23.45
CA GLN A 465 -6.57 -5.43 -24.15
C GLN A 465 -7.43 -6.13 -23.10
N THR A 466 -8.76 -6.02 -23.19
CA THR A 466 -9.72 -6.66 -22.27
C THR A 466 -9.69 -8.18 -22.38
N THR A 467 -10.00 -8.89 -21.30
CA THR A 467 -9.95 -10.37 -21.24
C THR A 467 -10.95 -11.00 -22.20
N ALA A 468 -12.15 -10.42 -22.33
CA ALA A 468 -13.13 -10.84 -23.33
C ALA A 468 -12.57 -10.75 -24.77
N SER A 469 -11.92 -9.63 -25.11
CA SER A 469 -11.23 -9.43 -26.39
C SER A 469 -10.09 -10.44 -26.59
N MET A 470 -9.24 -10.66 -25.59
CA MET A 470 -8.12 -11.62 -25.65
C MET A 470 -8.58 -13.07 -25.85
N VAL A 471 -9.60 -13.53 -25.11
CA VAL A 471 -10.14 -14.89 -25.21
C VAL A 471 -10.85 -15.09 -26.57
N LYS A 472 -11.61 -14.10 -27.03
CA LYS A 472 -12.27 -14.09 -28.35
C LYS A 472 -11.26 -14.14 -29.49
N GLU A 473 -10.15 -13.42 -29.39
CA GLU A 473 -9.05 -13.45 -30.37
C GLU A 473 -8.43 -14.85 -30.52
N VAL A 474 -8.26 -15.58 -29.41
CA VAL A 474 -7.64 -16.92 -29.40
C VAL A 474 -8.62 -18.03 -29.81
N THR A 475 -9.86 -18.00 -29.33
CA THR A 475 -10.90 -19.00 -29.68
C THR A 475 -11.22 -18.97 -31.17
N LEU A 476 -11.42 -17.78 -31.76
CA LEU A 476 -11.66 -17.59 -33.19
C LEU A 476 -10.50 -18.14 -34.05
N ARG A 477 -9.24 -17.84 -33.70
CA ARG A 477 -8.06 -18.35 -34.43
C ARG A 477 -7.86 -19.87 -34.30
N SER A 478 -8.35 -20.47 -33.21
CA SER A 478 -8.12 -21.89 -32.92
C SER A 478 -9.13 -22.82 -33.59
N GLY A 479 -10.26 -22.30 -34.10
CA GLY A 479 -11.36 -23.08 -34.68
C GLY A 479 -12.07 -24.03 -33.70
N ARG A 480 -11.65 -24.03 -32.42
CA ARG A 480 -12.14 -24.90 -31.34
C ARG A 480 -12.86 -24.03 -30.31
N GLN A 481 -14.18 -23.90 -30.45
CA GLN A 481 -14.99 -23.10 -29.53
C GLN A 481 -14.99 -23.66 -28.08
N ASN A 482 -15.01 -25.00 -27.92
CA ASN A 482 -15.45 -25.63 -26.67
C ASN A 482 -14.42 -26.55 -25.97
N SER A 483 -13.11 -26.51 -26.30
CA SER A 483 -12.15 -27.53 -25.81
C SER A 483 -10.90 -27.02 -25.07
N VAL A 484 -10.86 -25.75 -24.68
CA VAL A 484 -9.68 -25.10 -24.09
C VAL A 484 -10.13 -24.21 -22.94
N SER A 485 -9.63 -24.44 -21.71
CA SER A 485 -10.05 -23.65 -20.55
C SER A 485 -9.54 -22.21 -20.64
N VAL A 486 -10.32 -21.25 -20.12
CA VAL A 486 -9.95 -19.82 -20.10
C VAL A 486 -8.57 -19.64 -19.48
N GLN A 487 -8.32 -20.23 -18.31
CA GLN A 487 -7.03 -20.22 -17.64
C GLN A 487 -5.87 -20.65 -18.57
N SER A 488 -6.04 -21.72 -19.37
CA SER A 488 -4.98 -22.19 -20.27
C SER A 488 -4.69 -21.20 -21.42
N ILE A 489 -5.71 -20.47 -21.89
CA ILE A 489 -5.55 -19.35 -22.83
C ILE A 489 -4.74 -18.23 -22.17
N LEU A 490 -5.09 -17.82 -20.94
CA LEU A 490 -4.38 -16.75 -20.22
C LEU A 490 -2.93 -17.14 -19.92
N LYS A 491 -2.68 -18.37 -19.46
CA LYS A 491 -1.32 -18.94 -19.28
C LYS A 491 -0.52 -18.91 -20.59
N GLN A 492 -1.16 -19.17 -21.74
CA GLN A 492 -0.50 -19.08 -23.05
C GLN A 492 -0.21 -17.62 -23.46
N LEU A 493 -1.14 -16.69 -23.25
CA LEU A 493 -0.98 -15.27 -23.55
C LEU A 493 0.16 -14.64 -22.72
N CYS A 494 0.26 -14.99 -21.44
CA CYS A 494 1.39 -14.59 -20.59
C CYS A 494 2.73 -15.05 -21.20
N LYS A 495 2.85 -16.35 -21.50
CA LYS A 495 4.08 -16.98 -22.02
C LYS A 495 4.47 -16.49 -23.43
N ARG A 496 3.52 -16.04 -24.26
CA ARG A 496 3.76 -15.68 -25.67
C ARG A 496 3.74 -14.18 -25.99
N ARG A 497 3.00 -13.36 -25.24
CA ARG A 497 2.82 -11.91 -25.51
C ARG A 497 3.34 -11.04 -24.38
N LEU A 498 3.00 -11.36 -23.13
CA LEU A 498 3.22 -10.45 -21.99
C LEU A 498 4.71 -10.13 -21.77
N SER A 499 5.60 -11.13 -21.89
CA SER A 499 7.04 -10.94 -21.72
C SER A 499 7.66 -9.92 -22.71
N HIS A 500 7.07 -9.74 -23.89
CA HIS A 500 7.50 -8.74 -24.88
C HIS A 500 6.98 -7.32 -24.55
N HIS A 501 5.86 -7.21 -23.82
CA HIS A 501 5.21 -5.93 -23.53
C HIS A 501 5.64 -5.35 -22.17
N MET A 502 5.90 -6.23 -21.19
CA MET A 502 6.18 -5.88 -19.79
C MET A 502 7.45 -6.54 -19.24
N GLY A 503 8.25 -7.20 -20.09
CA GLY A 503 9.45 -7.94 -19.65
C GLY A 503 9.14 -9.27 -18.94
N PRO A 504 10.17 -10.12 -18.73
CA PRO A 504 9.98 -11.48 -18.21
C PRO A 504 9.55 -11.51 -16.74
N MET A 505 10.00 -10.58 -15.90
CA MET A 505 9.66 -10.56 -14.47
C MET A 505 8.17 -10.28 -14.23
N TYR A 506 7.61 -9.29 -14.92
CA TYR A 506 6.16 -9.01 -14.88
C TYR A 506 5.37 -10.22 -15.39
N ALA A 507 5.79 -10.84 -16.50
CA ALA A 507 5.13 -12.02 -17.03
C ALA A 507 5.21 -13.23 -16.08
N GLN A 508 6.31 -13.40 -15.33
CA GLN A 508 6.43 -14.41 -14.28
C GLN A 508 5.48 -14.11 -13.11
N ALA A 509 5.38 -12.86 -12.66
CA ALA A 509 4.48 -12.45 -11.58
C ALA A 509 3.01 -12.77 -11.91
N VAL A 510 2.56 -12.42 -13.12
CA VAL A 510 1.22 -12.75 -13.61
C VAL A 510 1.01 -14.27 -13.71
N LEU A 511 2.03 -15.03 -14.14
CA LEU A 511 2.01 -16.49 -14.09
C LEU A 511 2.07 -17.07 -12.68
N CYS A 512 2.50 -16.35 -11.63
CA CYS A 512 2.37 -16.85 -10.26
C CYS A 512 0.91 -16.76 -9.80
N CYS A 513 0.21 -15.70 -10.19
CA CYS A 513 -1.20 -15.48 -9.89
C CYS A 513 -2.17 -16.41 -10.65
N ILE A 514 -1.90 -16.72 -11.93
CA ILE A 514 -2.81 -17.53 -12.79
C ILE A 514 -2.49 -19.04 -12.75
N ASP A 515 -1.27 -19.43 -12.33
CA ASP A 515 -0.79 -20.84 -12.31
C ASP A 515 -0.90 -21.50 -10.93
N ASP A 516 -1.78 -20.96 -10.09
CA ASP A 516 -2.31 -21.56 -8.85
C ASP A 516 -1.24 -21.97 -7.82
N ARG A 517 0.00 -21.48 -7.99
CA ARG A 517 1.20 -21.88 -7.23
C ARG A 517 1.13 -21.61 -5.72
N PHE A 518 0.16 -20.81 -5.27
CA PHE A 518 -0.10 -20.51 -3.87
C PHE A 518 -1.14 -21.44 -3.21
N GLU A 519 -1.68 -22.45 -3.92
CA GLU A 519 -2.80 -23.29 -3.47
C GLU A 519 -2.59 -23.88 -2.07
N HIS A 520 -1.45 -24.52 -1.85
CA HIS A 520 -1.10 -25.15 -0.58
C HIS A 520 -0.37 -24.22 0.40
N GLN A 521 -0.15 -22.95 0.02
CA GLN A 521 0.64 -21.96 0.78
C GLN A 521 -0.22 -20.87 1.41
N ILE A 522 -1.46 -20.68 0.97
CA ILE A 522 -2.32 -19.55 1.38
C ILE A 522 -2.78 -19.57 2.84
N ALA A 523 -2.55 -20.68 3.55
CA ALA A 523 -2.71 -20.81 5.00
C ALA A 523 -1.40 -20.57 5.78
N ASP A 524 -0.25 -20.50 5.12
CA ASP A 524 1.05 -20.27 5.77
C ASP A 524 1.13 -18.85 6.34
N MET A 525 1.69 -18.71 7.54
CA MET A 525 2.03 -17.39 8.11
C MET A 525 3.02 -16.61 7.23
N ASP A 526 3.81 -17.33 6.42
CA ASP A 526 4.79 -16.79 5.48
C ASP A 526 4.19 -16.32 4.14
N TRP A 527 2.92 -16.64 3.86
CA TRP A 527 2.28 -16.32 2.58
C TRP A 527 2.42 -14.85 2.14
N PRO A 528 2.25 -13.83 3.01
CA PRO A 528 2.38 -12.43 2.60
C PRO A 528 3.78 -12.10 2.04
N MET A 529 4.83 -12.73 2.58
CA MET A 529 6.20 -12.58 2.09
C MET A 529 6.43 -13.36 0.79
N GLN A 530 5.91 -14.59 0.71
CA GLN A 530 5.98 -15.39 -0.52
C GLN A 530 5.32 -14.65 -1.69
N PHE A 531 4.15 -14.04 -1.46
CA PHE A 531 3.46 -13.22 -2.46
C PHE A 531 4.21 -11.92 -2.79
N HIS A 532 4.79 -11.24 -1.80
CA HIS A 532 5.64 -10.07 -2.02
C HIS A 532 6.80 -10.39 -2.97
N ASP A 533 7.54 -11.45 -2.68
CA ASP A 533 8.74 -11.82 -3.45
C ASP A 533 8.40 -12.40 -4.83
N GLU A 534 7.37 -13.23 -4.93
CA GLU A 534 6.99 -13.86 -6.21
C GLU A 534 6.20 -12.93 -7.14
N VAL A 535 5.52 -11.91 -6.61
CA VAL A 535 4.66 -10.99 -7.37
C VAL A 535 5.08 -9.53 -7.19
N ILE A 536 4.89 -8.93 -6.02
CA ILE A 536 5.01 -7.46 -5.83
C ILE A 536 6.40 -6.93 -6.24
N LYS A 537 7.49 -7.60 -5.84
CA LYS A 537 8.86 -7.22 -6.19
C LYS A 537 9.10 -7.22 -7.71
N LYS A 538 8.49 -8.17 -8.44
CA LYS A 538 8.57 -8.31 -9.90
C LYS A 538 7.66 -7.35 -10.66
N LEU A 539 6.78 -6.63 -9.95
CA LEU A 539 6.00 -5.50 -10.43
C LEU A 539 6.68 -4.13 -10.13
N ASP A 540 7.86 -4.10 -9.51
CA ASP A 540 8.72 -2.89 -9.55
C ASP A 540 9.29 -2.73 -10.97
N MET A 541 9.20 -1.53 -11.53
CA MET A 541 9.75 -1.21 -12.86
C MET A 541 11.27 -1.49 -12.94
N ARG A 542 11.99 -1.47 -11.80
CA ARG A 542 13.42 -1.80 -11.72
C ARG A 542 13.72 -3.24 -12.13
N ALA A 543 12.79 -4.18 -11.90
CA ALA A 543 12.95 -5.58 -12.27
C ALA A 543 13.05 -5.81 -13.80
N LEU A 544 12.68 -4.82 -14.62
CA LEU A 544 13.02 -4.80 -16.06
C LEU A 544 14.55 -4.76 -16.27
N LEU A 545 15.21 -3.83 -15.57
CA LEU A 545 16.62 -3.49 -15.76
C LEU A 545 17.55 -4.58 -15.21
N GLU A 546 17.16 -5.22 -14.11
CA GLU A 546 17.91 -6.33 -13.51
C GLU A 546 18.14 -7.45 -14.55
N THR A 547 17.13 -7.75 -15.38
CA THR A 547 17.21 -8.80 -16.42
C THR A 547 18.04 -8.45 -17.66
N SER A 548 18.55 -7.21 -17.80
CA SER A 548 19.47 -6.82 -18.87
C SER A 548 20.96 -6.98 -18.49
N SER A 549 21.26 -7.74 -17.43
CA SER A 549 22.60 -7.86 -16.84
C SER A 549 23.27 -9.24 -17.07
N GLY A 550 22.72 -10.08 -17.95
CA GLY A 550 23.15 -11.47 -18.20
C GLY A 550 23.65 -11.71 -19.62
#